data_AF-A0A3P9CD22-F1
#
_entry.id   AF-A0A3P9CD22-F1
#
_cell.length_a   1.000
_cell.length_b   1.000
_cell.length_c   1.000
_cell.angle_alpha   90.00
_cell.angle_beta   90.00
_cell.angle_gamma   90.00
#
_symmetry.space_group_name_H-M   'P 1'
#
loop_
_entity.id
_entity.type
_entity.pdbx_description
1 polymer ?
#
loop_
_entity_poly.entity_id
_entity_poly.type
_entity_poly.pdbx_seq_one_letter_code
_entity_poly.pdbx_strand_id
1 'polypeptide(L)'
;MGDERSLSQQIEGVERSMVFLRKEHLSMLHGLHLEILSLQKRCTELTSELKMKPPGRSQIELQEEEELLEARSLVVENRLAEKECVLGELRKELTQKGALVGVLRANLKQKERHFLEELKSRSHCSTVLNTELQKQTEAAAYLSFQLHAARQKLHQQRMQQRQGLLSRANNQGLQYGAEYNSTVSPQMLSGASPSSPVVKPKRKSARASSRVERSRECVPTEKVMGPAEPTAMPDPALFLHPRRHRARSRHSAAQRQPPLGMEKEEEEDDEGAGGGEGPVEPQDEAARLVSSAAAPPAAETQAD
;
A
#
# COMPACT_ATOMS: atom_id res chain seq x y z
N MET A 1 74.55 -106.49 40.92
CA MET A 1 74.80 -105.07 41.27
C MET A 1 74.21 -104.06 40.28
N GLY A 2 73.68 -104.47 39.11
CA GLY A 2 73.01 -103.55 38.16
C GLY A 2 71.56 -103.18 38.56
N ASP A 3 70.84 -104.12 39.20
CA ASP A 3 69.39 -103.99 39.41
C ASP A 3 69.00 -103.05 40.56
N GLU A 4 69.79 -102.97 41.64
CA GLU A 4 69.55 -102.01 42.74
C GLU A 4 69.72 -100.55 42.28
N ARG A 5 70.71 -100.28 41.42
CA ARG A 5 70.94 -98.92 40.89
C ARG A 5 69.81 -98.47 39.97
N SER A 6 69.20 -99.41 39.24
CA SER A 6 68.02 -99.14 38.40
C SER A 6 66.77 -98.85 39.23
N LEU A 7 66.54 -99.59 40.31
CA LEU A 7 65.42 -99.36 41.24
C LEU A 7 65.53 -98.01 41.95
N SER A 8 66.70 -97.63 42.43
CA SER A 8 66.92 -96.32 43.06
C SER A 8 66.66 -95.17 42.09
N GLN A 9 67.13 -95.26 40.84
CA GLN A 9 66.85 -94.24 39.83
C GLN A 9 65.36 -94.13 39.49
N GLN A 10 64.63 -95.25 39.50
CA GLN A 10 63.19 -95.28 39.27
C GLN A 10 62.40 -94.66 40.44
N ILE A 11 62.81 -94.94 41.68
CA ILE A 11 62.22 -94.32 42.88
C ILE A 11 62.46 -92.80 42.87
N GLU A 12 63.70 -92.37 42.62
CA GLU A 12 64.00 -90.93 42.50
C GLU A 12 63.24 -90.27 41.33
N GLY A 13 62.99 -90.98 40.23
CA GLY A 13 62.15 -90.52 39.12
C GLY A 13 60.70 -90.29 39.53
N VAL A 14 60.11 -91.26 40.23
CA VAL A 14 58.75 -91.18 40.77
C VAL A 14 58.66 -90.06 41.82
N GLU A 15 59.63 -89.92 42.71
CA GLU A 15 59.66 -88.85 43.71
C GLU A 15 59.69 -87.46 43.07
N ARG A 16 60.53 -87.25 42.04
CA ARG A 16 60.56 -86.00 41.27
C ARG A 16 59.22 -85.74 40.57
N SER A 17 58.61 -86.76 39.97
CA SER A 17 57.28 -86.63 39.33
C SER A 17 56.18 -86.31 40.35
N MET A 18 56.25 -86.87 41.55
CA MET A 18 55.29 -86.62 42.63
C MET A 18 55.42 -85.19 43.16
N VAL A 19 56.64 -84.69 43.34
CA VAL A 19 56.89 -83.29 43.72
C VAL A 19 56.40 -82.34 42.63
N PHE A 20 56.65 -82.67 41.36
CA PHE A 20 56.15 -81.90 40.22
C PHE A 20 54.62 -81.85 40.20
N LEU A 21 53.95 -83.00 40.32
CA LEU A 21 52.50 -83.08 40.32
C LEU A 21 51.88 -82.33 41.51
N ARG A 22 52.50 -82.41 42.69
CA ARG A 22 52.08 -81.62 43.88
C ARG A 22 52.23 -80.12 43.63
N LYS A 23 53.32 -79.69 42.98
CA LYS A 23 53.54 -78.29 42.60
C LYS A 23 52.49 -77.82 41.60
N GLU A 24 52.19 -78.62 40.58
CA GLU A 24 51.15 -78.31 39.59
C GLU A 24 49.75 -78.24 40.22
N HIS A 25 49.39 -79.22 41.06
CA HIS A 25 48.12 -79.21 41.79
C HIS A 25 47.97 -77.96 42.67
N LEU A 26 49.04 -77.57 43.39
CA LEU A 26 49.01 -76.37 44.22
C LEU A 26 48.88 -75.10 43.37
N SER A 27 49.58 -75.04 42.23
CA SER A 27 49.45 -73.93 41.27
C SER A 27 48.03 -73.82 40.68
N MET A 28 47.43 -74.96 40.33
CA MET A 28 46.06 -75.01 39.82
C MET A 28 45.04 -74.57 40.88
N LEU A 29 45.17 -75.09 42.11
CA LEU A 29 44.31 -74.68 43.23
C LEU A 29 44.43 -73.18 43.53
N HIS A 30 45.64 -72.63 43.50
CA HIS A 30 45.86 -71.21 43.68
C HIS A 30 45.22 -70.38 42.55
N GLY A 31 45.37 -70.81 41.29
CA GLY A 31 44.75 -70.16 40.13
C GLY A 31 43.21 -70.15 40.22
N LEU A 32 42.61 -71.29 40.54
CA LEU A 32 41.17 -71.41 40.74
C LEU A 32 40.67 -70.52 41.89
N HIS A 33 41.43 -70.42 42.98
CA HIS A 33 41.06 -69.54 44.09
C HIS A 33 41.01 -68.07 43.66
N LEU A 34 41.99 -67.60 42.87
CA LEU A 34 41.99 -66.24 42.34
C LEU A 34 40.82 -66.00 41.36
N GLU A 35 40.49 -66.99 40.54
CA GLU A 35 39.36 -66.90 39.61
C GLU A 35 38.02 -66.81 40.36
N ILE A 36 37.83 -67.62 41.41
CA ILE A 36 36.65 -67.55 42.29
C ILE A 36 36.56 -66.16 42.92
N LEU A 37 37.66 -65.61 43.43
CA LEU A 37 37.67 -64.26 44.02
C LEU A 37 37.34 -63.18 42.97
N SER A 38 37.85 -63.32 41.75
CA SER A 38 37.57 -62.39 40.64
C SER A 38 36.08 -62.42 40.24
N LEU A 39 35.51 -63.62 40.11
CA LEU A 39 34.08 -63.82 39.83
C LEU A 39 33.21 -63.27 40.95
N GLN A 40 33.57 -63.54 42.21
CA GLN A 40 32.86 -62.99 43.37
C GLN A 40 32.85 -61.47 43.33
N LYS A 41 34.01 -60.85 43.07
CA LYS A 41 34.12 -59.39 42.91
C LYS A 41 33.20 -58.88 41.77
N ARG A 42 33.27 -59.48 40.58
CA ARG A 42 32.42 -59.07 39.45
C ARG A 42 30.93 -59.24 39.73
N CYS A 43 30.54 -60.33 40.40
CA CYS A 43 29.17 -60.55 40.83
C CYS A 43 28.71 -59.49 41.83
N THR A 44 29.57 -59.10 42.77
CA THR A 44 29.24 -58.01 43.71
C THR A 44 29.13 -56.65 43.02
N GLU A 45 30.00 -56.37 42.05
CA GLU A 45 29.96 -55.14 41.23
C GLU A 45 28.66 -55.07 40.43
N LEU A 46 28.32 -56.11 39.66
CA LEU A 46 27.06 -56.17 38.90
C LEU A 46 25.82 -56.08 39.80
N THR A 47 25.86 -56.71 40.98
CA THR A 47 24.78 -56.62 41.96
C THR A 47 24.64 -55.19 42.50
N SER A 48 25.76 -54.49 42.72
CA SER A 48 25.75 -53.09 43.14
C SER A 48 25.27 -52.16 42.02
N GLU A 49 25.71 -52.35 40.78
CA GLU A 49 25.26 -51.60 39.61
C GLU A 49 23.76 -51.75 39.39
N LEU A 50 23.22 -52.96 39.57
CA LEU A 50 21.79 -53.23 39.41
C LEU A 50 20.95 -52.58 40.53
N LYS A 51 21.48 -52.53 41.76
CA LYS A 51 20.86 -51.80 42.89
C LYS A 51 20.93 -50.28 42.73
N MET A 52 22.00 -49.77 42.12
CA MET A 52 22.20 -48.33 41.89
C MET A 52 21.49 -47.84 40.63
N LYS A 53 21.17 -48.72 39.68
CA LYS A 53 20.29 -48.37 38.57
C LYS A 53 18.91 -48.06 39.15
N PRO A 54 18.39 -46.83 38.96
CA PRO A 54 17.01 -46.56 39.32
C PRO A 54 16.12 -47.54 38.56
N PRO A 55 14.99 -47.99 39.14
CA PRO A 55 13.98 -48.68 38.36
C PRO A 55 13.67 -47.77 37.17
N GLY A 56 13.72 -48.32 35.95
CA GLY A 56 13.25 -47.58 34.78
C GLY A 56 11.83 -47.07 35.03
N ARG A 57 11.41 -46.04 34.29
CA ARG A 57 10.03 -45.53 34.36
C ARG A 57 9.07 -46.71 34.36
N SER A 58 8.13 -46.72 35.31
CA SER A 58 7.18 -47.81 35.39
C SER A 58 6.36 -47.86 34.10
N GLN A 59 5.88 -49.05 33.73
CA GLN A 59 5.10 -49.18 32.49
C GLN A 59 3.85 -48.29 32.50
N ILE A 60 3.32 -47.98 33.68
CA ILE A 60 2.21 -47.05 33.89
C ILE A 60 2.64 -45.61 33.60
N GLU A 61 3.79 -45.16 34.14
CA GLU A 61 4.32 -43.81 33.86
C GLU A 61 4.58 -43.59 32.36
N LEU A 62 5.08 -44.62 31.66
CA LEU A 62 5.30 -44.53 30.21
C LEU A 62 3.99 -44.40 29.45
N GLN A 63 2.95 -45.12 29.86
CA GLN A 63 1.63 -45.05 29.25
C GLN A 63 0.96 -43.69 29.49
N GLU A 64 1.06 -43.14 30.71
CA GLU A 64 0.55 -41.80 31.02
C GLU A 64 1.28 -40.70 30.23
N GLU A 65 2.60 -40.84 30.03
CA GLU A 65 3.40 -39.93 29.23
C GLU A 65 3.03 -40.02 27.74
N GLU A 66 2.80 -41.22 27.21
CA GLU A 66 2.32 -41.45 25.85
C GLU A 66 0.95 -40.79 25.63
N GLU A 67 -0.02 -41.03 26.51
CA GLU A 67 -1.36 -40.42 26.45
C GLU A 67 -1.28 -38.88 26.51
N LEU A 68 -0.40 -38.32 27.36
CA LEU A 68 -0.20 -36.87 27.44
C LEU A 68 0.41 -36.30 26.15
N LEU A 69 1.36 -37.01 25.55
CA LEU A 69 1.98 -36.62 24.29
C LEU A 69 0.99 -36.70 23.13
N GLU A 70 0.17 -37.74 23.08
CA GLU A 70 -0.92 -37.88 22.10
C GLU A 70 -1.92 -36.73 22.24
N ALA A 71 -2.37 -36.42 23.45
CA ALA A 71 -3.26 -35.30 23.71
C ALA A 71 -2.66 -33.96 23.25
N ARG A 72 -1.35 -33.76 23.48
CA ARG A 72 -0.64 -32.56 23.01
C ARG A 72 -0.51 -32.54 21.48
N SER A 73 -0.22 -33.69 20.85
CA SER A 73 -0.16 -33.80 19.38
C SER A 73 -1.50 -33.43 18.76
N LEU A 74 -2.58 -33.98 19.27
CA LEU A 74 -3.94 -33.73 18.80
C LEU A 74 -4.31 -32.24 18.89
N VAL A 75 -3.95 -31.56 19.98
CA VAL A 75 -4.17 -30.11 20.11
C VAL A 75 -3.40 -29.32 19.05
N VAL A 76 -2.15 -29.68 18.78
CA VAL A 76 -1.32 -29.02 17.77
C VAL A 76 -1.86 -29.28 16.37
N GLU A 77 -2.27 -30.52 16.07
CA GLU A 77 -2.87 -30.91 14.80
C GLU A 77 -4.18 -30.15 14.54
N ASN A 78 -5.07 -30.06 15.53
CA ASN A 78 -6.30 -29.28 15.41
C ASN A 78 -6.00 -27.80 15.12
N ARG A 79 -5.04 -27.21 15.84
CA ARG A 79 -4.64 -25.82 15.61
C ARG A 79 -4.01 -25.62 14.23
N LEU A 80 -3.30 -26.62 13.71
CA LEU A 80 -2.76 -26.60 12.35
C LEU A 80 -3.90 -26.66 11.32
N ALA A 81 -4.86 -27.57 11.49
CA ALA A 81 -6.01 -27.73 10.61
C ALA A 81 -6.86 -26.45 10.54
N GLU A 82 -7.10 -25.79 11.68
CA GLU A 82 -7.78 -24.49 11.72
C GLU A 82 -7.02 -23.43 10.89
N LYS A 83 -5.70 -23.35 11.05
CA LYS A 83 -4.85 -22.41 10.30
C LYS A 83 -4.89 -22.70 8.81
N GLU A 84 -4.83 -23.97 8.42
CA GLU A 84 -4.91 -24.40 7.02
C GLU A 84 -6.26 -24.06 6.40
N CYS A 85 -7.35 -24.23 7.15
CA CYS A 85 -8.68 -23.81 6.73
C CYS A 85 -8.74 -22.30 6.46
N VAL A 86 -8.31 -21.48 7.42
CA VAL A 86 -8.27 -20.01 7.29
C VAL A 86 -7.38 -19.59 6.12
N LEU A 87 -6.21 -20.20 5.95
CA LEU A 87 -5.33 -19.92 4.80
C LEU A 87 -6.01 -20.32 3.48
N GLY A 88 -6.76 -21.41 3.46
CA GLY A 88 -7.57 -21.83 2.31
C GLY A 88 -8.63 -20.78 1.93
N GLU A 89 -9.34 -20.24 2.91
CA GLU A 89 -10.33 -19.17 2.70
C GLU A 89 -9.69 -17.89 2.19
N LEU A 90 -8.59 -17.44 2.81
CA LEU A 90 -7.85 -16.26 2.37
C LEU A 90 -7.34 -16.39 0.94
N ARG A 91 -6.88 -17.58 0.53
CA ARG A 91 -6.49 -17.83 -0.86
C ARG A 91 -7.67 -17.71 -1.82
N LYS A 92 -8.85 -18.24 -1.47
CA LYS A 92 -10.08 -18.10 -2.28
C LYS A 92 -10.53 -16.64 -2.39
N GLU A 93 -10.44 -15.88 -1.30
CA GLU A 93 -10.78 -14.45 -1.31
C GLU A 93 -9.80 -13.66 -2.18
N LEU A 94 -8.50 -13.96 -2.10
CA LEU A 94 -7.48 -13.33 -2.92
C LEU A 94 -7.70 -13.60 -4.42
N THR A 95 -8.05 -14.83 -4.80
CA THR A 95 -8.34 -15.17 -6.20
C THR A 95 -9.61 -14.47 -6.69
N GLN A 96 -10.67 -14.42 -5.89
CA GLN A 96 -11.89 -13.69 -6.22
C GLN A 96 -11.63 -12.19 -6.41
N LYS A 97 -10.91 -11.56 -5.48
CA LYS A 97 -10.51 -10.15 -5.57
C LYS A 97 -9.64 -9.91 -6.80
N GLY A 98 -8.69 -10.81 -7.09
CA GLY A 98 -7.86 -10.77 -8.29
C GLY A 98 -8.69 -10.80 -9.57
N ALA A 99 -9.70 -11.67 -9.65
CA ALA A 99 -10.62 -11.75 -10.78
C ALA A 99 -11.44 -10.46 -10.94
N LEU A 100 -11.99 -9.92 -9.85
CA LEU A 100 -12.73 -8.65 -9.87
C LEU A 100 -11.86 -7.49 -10.36
N VAL A 101 -10.63 -7.38 -9.86
CA VAL A 101 -9.66 -6.38 -10.33
C VAL A 101 -9.39 -6.56 -11.83
N GLY A 102 -9.27 -7.80 -12.32
CA GLY A 102 -9.14 -8.10 -13.73
C GLY A 102 -10.31 -7.56 -14.57
N VAL A 103 -11.55 -7.83 -14.13
CA VAL A 103 -12.78 -7.33 -14.79
C VAL A 103 -12.82 -5.81 -14.79
N LEU A 104 -12.54 -5.15 -13.66
CA LEU A 104 -12.54 -3.70 -13.55
C LEU A 104 -11.49 -3.06 -14.46
N ARG A 105 -10.27 -3.61 -14.51
CA ARG A 105 -9.22 -3.15 -15.43
C ARG A 105 -9.64 -3.28 -16.89
N ALA A 106 -10.26 -4.40 -17.26
CA ALA A 106 -10.77 -4.60 -18.62
C ALA A 106 -11.90 -3.60 -18.95
N ASN A 107 -12.78 -3.32 -18.00
CA ASN A 107 -13.86 -2.34 -18.16
C ASN A 107 -13.32 -0.92 -18.37
N LEU A 108 -12.35 -0.49 -17.55
CA LEU A 108 -11.70 0.81 -17.71
C LEU A 108 -11.05 0.94 -19.09
N LYS A 109 -10.30 -0.07 -19.54
CA LYS A 109 -9.73 -0.09 -20.90
C LYS A 109 -10.80 -0.04 -21.99
N GLN A 110 -11.94 -0.69 -21.79
CA GLN A 110 -13.06 -0.62 -22.74
C GLN A 110 -13.67 0.78 -22.80
N LYS A 111 -13.87 1.41 -21.64
CA LYS A 111 -14.39 2.79 -21.55
C LYS A 111 -13.43 3.79 -22.17
N GLU A 112 -12.14 3.66 -21.91
CA GLU A 112 -11.10 4.48 -22.54
C GLU A 112 -11.14 4.38 -24.08
N ARG A 113 -11.19 3.16 -24.63
CA ARG A 113 -11.35 2.95 -26.08
C ARG A 113 -12.60 3.64 -26.62
N HIS A 114 -13.72 3.50 -25.93
CA HIS A 114 -14.98 4.11 -26.34
C HIS A 114 -14.91 5.65 -26.33
N PHE A 115 -14.32 6.26 -25.29
CA PHE A 115 -14.13 7.71 -25.23
C PHE A 115 -13.24 8.23 -26.35
N LEU A 116 -12.19 7.50 -26.72
CA LEU A 116 -11.31 7.87 -27.84
C LEU A 116 -12.04 7.78 -29.19
N GLU A 117 -12.85 6.74 -29.39
CA GLU A 117 -13.69 6.59 -30.59
C GLU A 117 -14.71 7.73 -30.70
N GLU A 118 -15.39 8.07 -29.61
CA GLU A 118 -16.31 9.21 -29.55
C GLU A 118 -15.60 10.53 -29.84
N LEU A 119 -14.44 10.76 -29.21
CA LEU A 119 -13.65 11.97 -29.41
C LEU A 119 -13.24 12.10 -30.88
N LYS A 120 -12.78 11.01 -31.50
CA LYS A 120 -12.42 10.97 -32.93
C LYS A 120 -13.62 11.27 -33.82
N SER A 121 -14.78 10.66 -33.53
CA SER A 121 -16.02 10.88 -34.29
C SER A 121 -16.49 12.34 -34.21
N ARG A 122 -16.49 12.92 -33.01
CA ARG A 122 -16.86 14.33 -32.79
C ARG A 122 -15.89 15.28 -33.46
N SER A 123 -14.58 15.00 -33.38
CA SER A 123 -13.55 15.78 -34.07
C SER A 123 -13.78 15.77 -35.57
N HIS A 124 -14.03 14.60 -36.17
CA HIS A 124 -14.33 14.50 -37.59
C HIS A 124 -15.60 15.29 -37.98
N CYS A 125 -16.68 15.16 -37.20
CA CYS A 125 -17.91 15.93 -37.41
C CYS A 125 -17.65 17.45 -37.34
N SER A 126 -16.87 17.90 -36.36
CA SER A 126 -16.46 19.31 -36.23
C SER A 126 -15.67 19.78 -37.45
N THR A 127 -14.73 18.97 -37.97
CA THR A 127 -14.00 19.29 -39.20
C THR A 127 -14.96 19.44 -40.39
N VAL A 128 -15.88 18.50 -40.59
CA VAL A 128 -16.85 18.56 -41.69
C VAL A 128 -17.70 19.84 -41.60
N LEU A 129 -18.25 20.15 -40.42
CA LEU A 129 -19.05 21.35 -40.23
C LEU A 129 -18.24 22.64 -40.43
N ASN A 130 -16.99 22.70 -39.98
CA ASN A 130 -16.11 23.84 -40.23
C ASN A 130 -15.81 24.03 -41.72
N THR A 131 -15.55 22.94 -42.46
CA THR A 131 -15.36 23.04 -43.91
C THR A 131 -16.62 23.52 -44.62
N GLU A 132 -17.80 23.11 -44.16
CA GLU A 132 -19.06 23.57 -44.74
C GLU A 132 -19.30 25.04 -44.42
N LEU A 133 -19.07 25.46 -43.16
CA LEU A 133 -19.15 26.87 -42.77
C LEU A 133 -18.18 27.75 -43.58
N GLN A 134 -16.97 27.28 -43.83
CA GLN A 134 -15.98 27.97 -44.66
C GLN A 134 -16.47 28.15 -46.09
N LYS A 135 -17.03 27.10 -46.73
CA LYS A 135 -17.64 27.21 -48.07
C LYS A 135 -18.77 28.24 -48.11
N GLN A 136 -19.63 28.24 -47.08
CA GLN A 136 -20.73 29.21 -46.99
C GLN A 136 -20.18 30.64 -46.83
N THR A 137 -19.11 30.82 -46.06
CA THR A 137 -18.43 32.11 -45.86
C THR A 137 -17.80 32.61 -47.17
N GLU A 138 -17.13 31.75 -47.93
CA GLU A 138 -16.57 32.05 -49.24
C GLU A 138 -17.65 32.44 -50.26
N ALA A 139 -18.77 31.69 -50.30
CA ALA A 139 -19.91 32.01 -51.14
C ALA A 139 -20.52 33.39 -50.78
N ALA A 140 -20.68 33.67 -49.48
CA ALA A 140 -21.19 34.96 -49.01
C ALA A 140 -20.24 36.12 -49.38
N ALA A 141 -18.93 35.92 -49.26
CA ALA A 141 -17.93 36.91 -49.66
C ALA A 141 -17.96 37.16 -51.18
N TYR A 142 -18.09 36.10 -51.99
CA TYR A 142 -18.20 36.19 -53.44
C TYR A 142 -19.45 36.98 -53.88
N LEU A 143 -20.62 36.68 -53.30
CA LEU A 143 -21.86 37.42 -53.59
C LEU A 143 -21.76 38.88 -53.14
N SER A 144 -21.12 39.13 -51.98
CA SER A 144 -20.87 40.50 -51.50
C SER A 144 -19.99 41.28 -52.49
N PHE A 145 -18.91 40.67 -53.00
CA PHE A 145 -18.07 41.25 -54.03
C PHE A 145 -18.86 41.55 -55.32
N GLN A 146 -19.69 40.60 -55.79
CA GLN A 146 -20.55 40.83 -56.95
C GLN A 146 -21.52 42.00 -56.73
N LEU A 147 -22.15 42.09 -55.55
CA LEU A 147 -23.04 43.20 -55.20
C LEU A 147 -22.32 44.54 -55.17
N HIS A 148 -21.12 44.60 -54.58
CA HIS A 148 -20.31 45.82 -54.59
C HIS A 148 -19.88 46.21 -56.00
N ALA A 149 -19.45 45.26 -56.84
CA ALA A 149 -19.11 45.51 -58.24
C ALA A 149 -20.32 46.02 -59.04
N ALA A 150 -21.50 45.42 -58.85
CA ALA A 150 -22.74 45.88 -59.48
C ALA A 150 -23.13 47.30 -59.04
N ARG A 151 -23.06 47.58 -57.73
CA ARG A 151 -23.29 48.93 -57.17
C ARG A 151 -22.30 49.95 -57.74
N GLN A 152 -21.03 49.58 -57.89
CA GLN A 152 -20.00 50.47 -58.44
C GLN A 152 -20.29 50.78 -59.92
N LYS A 153 -20.61 49.78 -60.75
CA LYS A 153 -21.00 49.97 -62.15
C LYS A 153 -22.22 50.89 -62.29
N LEU A 154 -23.25 50.68 -61.46
CA LEU A 154 -24.46 51.52 -61.46
C LEU A 154 -24.15 52.96 -61.00
N HIS A 155 -23.27 53.13 -60.01
CA HIS A 155 -22.83 54.45 -59.59
C HIS A 155 -22.06 55.18 -60.70
N GLN A 156 -21.15 54.49 -61.39
CA GLN A 156 -20.43 55.02 -62.55
C GLN A 156 -21.39 55.46 -63.66
N GLN A 157 -22.39 54.64 -63.98
CA GLN A 157 -23.43 54.98 -64.96
C GLN A 157 -24.22 56.25 -64.55
N ARG A 158 -24.63 56.35 -63.27
CA ARG A 158 -25.30 57.56 -62.76
C ARG A 158 -24.42 58.80 -62.85
N MET A 159 -23.12 58.68 -62.56
CA MET A 159 -22.18 59.80 -62.68
C MET A 159 -21.99 60.23 -64.14
N GLN A 160 -21.89 59.28 -65.07
CA GLN A 160 -21.84 59.57 -66.52
C GLN A 160 -23.13 60.24 -67.00
N GLN A 161 -24.31 59.78 -66.54
CA GLN A 161 -25.59 60.43 -66.85
C GLN A 161 -25.65 61.87 -66.32
N ARG A 162 -25.19 62.11 -65.08
CA ARG A 162 -25.09 63.48 -64.53
C ARG A 162 -24.14 64.35 -65.35
N GLN A 163 -22.98 63.82 -65.74
CA GLN A 163 -22.05 64.56 -66.60
C GLN A 163 -22.65 64.84 -67.98
N GLY A 164 -23.35 63.89 -68.60
CA GLY A 164 -24.06 64.10 -69.87
C GLY A 164 -25.19 65.13 -69.78
N LEU A 165 -25.92 65.18 -68.67
CA LEU A 165 -26.94 66.20 -68.41
C LEU A 165 -26.32 67.60 -68.19
N LEU A 166 -25.19 67.68 -67.47
CA LEU A 166 -24.44 68.93 -67.30
C LEU A 166 -23.82 69.40 -68.62
N SER A 167 -23.29 68.51 -69.45
CA SER A 167 -22.80 68.82 -70.81
C SER A 167 -23.93 69.26 -71.74
N ARG A 168 -25.15 68.73 -71.59
CA ARG A 168 -26.34 69.17 -72.35
C ARG A 168 -26.86 70.52 -71.86
N ALA A 169 -26.83 70.79 -70.55
CA ALA A 169 -27.16 72.09 -69.98
C ALA A 169 -26.13 73.18 -70.37
N ASN A 170 -24.85 72.82 -70.48
CA ASN A 170 -23.78 73.73 -70.87
C ASN A 170 -23.82 74.13 -72.37
N ASN A 171 -24.59 73.42 -73.20
CA ASN A 171 -24.82 73.78 -74.61
C ASN A 171 -26.14 74.56 -74.83
N GLN A 172 -26.88 74.88 -73.77
CA GLN A 172 -28.07 75.75 -73.81
C GLN A 172 -27.88 77.07 -73.03
N GLY A 173 -26.65 77.36 -72.59
CA GLY A 173 -26.29 78.55 -71.83
C GLY A 173 -25.47 79.56 -72.63
N LEU A 174 -26.06 80.12 -73.69
CA LEU A 174 -25.64 81.42 -74.25
C LEU A 174 -26.93 82.21 -74.48
N GLN A 175 -27.24 83.11 -73.53
CA GLN A 175 -27.94 84.40 -73.71
C GLN A 175 -28.70 84.80 -72.41
N TYR A 176 -28.23 85.90 -71.81
CA TYR A 176 -28.86 86.79 -70.81
C TYR A 176 -29.34 86.17 -69.48
N GLY A 177 -29.22 86.82 -68.33
CA GLY A 177 -28.88 88.19 -67.99
C GLY A 177 -28.92 88.27 -66.46
N ALA A 178 -28.28 89.29 -65.92
CA ALA A 178 -28.24 89.62 -64.50
C ALA A 178 -29.63 89.54 -63.83
N GLU A 179 -29.66 89.22 -62.54
CA GLU A 179 -30.01 90.21 -61.52
C GLU A 179 -29.88 89.66 -60.10
N TYR A 180 -29.48 90.60 -59.25
CA TYR A 180 -29.30 90.62 -57.81
C TYR A 180 -30.38 89.88 -57.01
N ASN A 181 -29.96 89.16 -55.95
CA ASN A 181 -30.41 89.46 -54.58
C ASN A 181 -29.68 88.55 -53.58
N SER A 182 -28.87 89.20 -52.76
CA SER A 182 -28.11 88.62 -51.66
C SER A 182 -28.89 88.87 -50.37
N THR A 183 -29.45 87.84 -49.72
CA THR A 183 -29.77 87.91 -48.28
C THR A 183 -29.84 86.51 -47.62
N VAL A 184 -28.73 86.16 -46.96
CA VAL A 184 -28.61 85.55 -45.61
C VAL A 184 -29.40 84.26 -45.29
N SER A 185 -28.67 83.15 -45.11
CA SER A 185 -28.85 82.20 -43.98
C SER A 185 -27.73 81.13 -43.95
N PRO A 186 -26.89 81.09 -42.91
CA PRO A 186 -26.10 79.92 -42.58
C PRO A 186 -26.59 79.31 -41.25
N GLN A 187 -27.29 78.18 -41.31
CA GLN A 187 -27.57 77.39 -40.11
C GLN A 187 -26.79 76.08 -40.16
N MET A 188 -25.68 76.10 -39.42
CA MET A 188 -24.79 74.99 -39.14
C MET A 188 -25.54 73.86 -38.42
N LEU A 189 -25.62 72.69 -39.04
CA LEU A 189 -25.97 71.45 -38.33
C LEU A 189 -24.70 70.89 -37.71
N SER A 190 -24.49 71.27 -36.45
CA SER A 190 -23.42 70.81 -35.58
C SER A 190 -23.56 69.31 -35.31
N GLY A 191 -22.47 68.56 -35.53
CA GLY A 191 -22.36 67.15 -35.20
C GLY A 191 -22.42 66.94 -33.69
N ALA A 192 -23.44 66.24 -33.23
CA ALA A 192 -23.55 65.78 -31.86
C ALA A 192 -22.88 64.39 -31.73
N SER A 193 -21.62 64.39 -31.30
CA SER A 193 -20.98 63.24 -30.66
C SER A 193 -21.43 63.20 -29.20
N PRO A 194 -22.07 62.12 -28.71
CA PRO A 194 -22.27 61.95 -27.27
C PRO A 194 -20.97 61.45 -26.63
N SER A 195 -20.32 62.39 -25.94
CA SER A 195 -19.27 62.19 -24.95
C SER A 195 -19.68 61.19 -23.87
N SER A 196 -18.75 60.32 -23.51
CA SER A 196 -18.84 59.31 -22.45
C SER A 196 -18.95 59.96 -21.05
N PRO A 197 -19.80 59.48 -20.14
CA PRO A 197 -19.69 59.87 -18.74
C PRO A 197 -18.72 58.93 -18.01
N VAL A 198 -17.53 59.44 -17.71
CA VAL A 198 -16.61 58.89 -16.71
C VAL A 198 -17.24 59.07 -15.33
N VAL A 199 -17.58 57.96 -14.65
CA VAL A 199 -17.96 57.96 -13.23
C VAL A 199 -16.88 57.21 -12.44
N LYS A 200 -16.28 57.92 -11.47
CA LYS A 200 -15.24 57.39 -10.55
C LYS A 200 -15.84 56.37 -9.55
N PRO A 201 -15.07 55.40 -9.05
CA PRO A 201 -15.59 54.38 -8.14
C PRO A 201 -15.60 54.86 -6.68
N LYS A 202 -16.72 54.63 -5.98
CA LYS A 202 -16.85 54.80 -4.53
C LYS A 202 -16.95 53.40 -3.90
N ARG A 203 -15.87 52.94 -3.26
CA ARG A 203 -15.86 51.72 -2.42
C ARG A 203 -16.73 51.96 -1.20
N LYS A 204 -17.76 51.13 -0.93
CA LYS A 204 -18.13 50.56 0.38
C LYS A 204 -19.06 49.32 0.19
N SER A 205 -18.52 48.16 0.56
CA SER A 205 -19.10 47.01 1.30
C SER A 205 -20.56 46.53 1.09
N ALA A 206 -20.66 45.19 0.98
CA ALA A 206 -21.71 44.29 1.47
C ALA A 206 -22.80 43.74 0.51
N ARG A 207 -22.65 42.43 0.27
CA ARG A 207 -23.67 41.35 0.23
C ARG A 207 -24.61 41.21 -0.99
N ALA A 208 -24.45 40.04 -1.64
CA ALA A 208 -25.43 39.23 -2.37
C ALA A 208 -26.22 39.89 -3.52
N SER A 209 -25.91 39.48 -4.74
CA SER A 209 -26.87 39.51 -5.85
C SER A 209 -26.78 38.21 -6.65
N SER A 210 -27.73 37.31 -6.40
CA SER A 210 -28.09 36.23 -7.32
C SER A 210 -28.73 36.87 -8.55
N ARG A 211 -27.93 37.15 -9.58
CA ARG A 211 -28.44 37.62 -10.86
C ARG A 211 -28.92 36.41 -11.67
N VAL A 212 -30.23 36.24 -11.72
CA VAL A 212 -30.94 35.37 -12.65
C VAL A 212 -30.54 35.72 -14.08
N GLU A 213 -29.75 34.85 -14.71
CA GLU A 213 -29.39 34.90 -16.12
C GLU A 213 -30.42 34.10 -16.92
N ARG A 214 -31.62 34.66 -17.08
CA ARG A 214 -32.58 34.19 -18.09
C ARG A 214 -32.10 34.65 -19.45
N SER A 215 -31.37 33.81 -20.20
CA SER A 215 -31.40 33.79 -21.68
C SER A 215 -30.27 32.96 -22.32
N ARG A 216 -30.09 31.66 -22.00
CA ARG A 216 -29.52 30.63 -22.93
C ARG A 216 -29.93 29.22 -22.50
N GLU A 217 -31.23 28.94 -22.54
CA GLU A 217 -31.78 27.62 -22.21
C GLU A 217 -31.85 26.73 -23.48
N CYS A 218 -30.72 26.55 -24.19
CA CYS A 218 -30.65 25.68 -25.38
C CYS A 218 -29.36 24.84 -25.44
N VAL A 219 -28.69 24.60 -24.31
CA VAL A 219 -27.64 23.57 -24.22
C VAL A 219 -27.88 22.83 -22.91
N PRO A 220 -28.08 21.50 -22.92
CA PRO A 220 -27.99 20.73 -21.70
C PRO A 220 -26.59 20.93 -21.12
N THR A 221 -26.48 21.74 -20.07
CA THR A 221 -25.28 21.75 -19.23
C THR A 221 -25.33 20.48 -18.39
N GLU A 222 -25.03 19.36 -19.03
CA GLU A 222 -24.66 18.14 -18.32
C GLU A 222 -23.40 18.50 -17.53
N LYS A 223 -23.58 18.71 -16.22
CA LYS A 223 -22.47 18.91 -15.31
C LYS A 223 -21.70 17.59 -15.31
N VAL A 224 -20.62 17.52 -16.10
CA VAL A 224 -19.64 16.44 -16.01
C VAL A 224 -19.06 16.53 -14.61
N MET A 225 -19.63 15.77 -13.69
CA MET A 225 -18.98 15.50 -12.42
C MET A 225 -17.75 14.67 -12.77
N GLY A 226 -16.59 15.32 -12.78
CA GLY A 226 -15.32 14.61 -12.79
C GLY A 226 -15.26 13.63 -11.61
N PRO A 227 -14.33 12.66 -11.64
CA PRO A 227 -14.11 11.77 -10.51
C PRO A 227 -14.00 12.59 -9.22
N ALA A 228 -14.68 12.15 -8.16
CA ALA A 228 -14.64 12.80 -6.86
C ALA A 228 -13.19 13.09 -6.48
N GLU A 229 -12.93 14.32 -6.02
CA GLU A 229 -11.59 14.77 -5.63
C GLU A 229 -10.98 13.75 -4.66
N PRO A 230 -9.80 13.18 -4.97
CA PRO A 230 -9.20 12.16 -4.14
C PRO A 230 -8.94 12.74 -2.76
N THR A 231 -9.64 12.21 -1.76
CA THR A 231 -9.39 12.56 -0.36
C THR A 231 -7.90 12.33 -0.08
N ALA A 232 -7.22 13.32 0.50
CA ALA A 232 -5.81 13.20 0.85
C ALA A 232 -5.59 11.92 1.66
N MET A 233 -4.62 11.12 1.23
CA MET A 233 -4.28 9.88 1.92
C MET A 233 -3.87 10.21 3.37
N PRO A 234 -4.31 9.41 4.35
CA PRO A 234 -3.85 9.58 5.73
C PRO A 234 -2.32 9.43 5.78
N ASP A 235 -1.67 10.29 6.57
CA ASP A 235 -0.22 10.36 6.68
C ASP A 235 0.37 8.98 7.05
N PRO A 236 1.21 8.38 6.18
CA PRO A 236 1.81 7.07 6.44
C PRO A 236 2.77 7.09 7.64
N ALA A 237 3.25 8.26 8.07
CA ALA A 237 4.13 8.38 9.24
C ALA A 237 3.47 7.88 10.54
N LEU A 238 2.13 7.90 10.64
CA LEU A 238 1.40 7.35 11.78
C LEU A 238 1.58 5.83 11.96
N PHE A 239 2.01 5.11 10.92
CA PHE A 239 2.26 3.67 10.96
C PHE A 239 3.73 3.32 11.17
N LEU A 240 4.64 4.29 11.08
CA LEU A 240 6.08 4.08 11.17
C LEU A 240 6.64 4.26 12.59
N HIS A 241 5.81 4.70 13.54
CA HIS A 241 6.19 4.70 14.94
C HIS A 241 5.98 3.31 15.55
N PRO A 242 7.02 2.66 16.12
CA PRO A 242 6.84 1.48 16.93
C PRO A 242 5.81 1.80 18.01
N ARG A 243 4.69 1.09 18.01
CA ARG A 243 3.68 1.16 19.08
C ARG A 243 4.35 0.73 20.38
N ARG A 244 4.98 1.66 21.09
CA ARG A 244 5.26 1.46 22.51
C ARG A 244 3.89 1.35 23.16
N HIS A 245 3.58 0.15 23.62
CA HIS A 245 2.39 -0.14 24.40
C HIS A 245 2.39 0.76 25.63
N ARG A 246 1.85 1.97 25.51
CA ARG A 246 1.52 2.80 26.66
C ARG A 246 0.37 2.07 27.34
N ALA A 247 0.63 1.53 28.51
CA ALA A 247 -0.40 1.01 29.40
C ALA A 247 -1.49 2.08 29.51
N ARG A 248 -2.68 1.72 29.04
CA ARG A 248 -3.85 2.60 29.04
C ARG A 248 -4.29 2.73 30.50
N SER A 249 -3.83 3.77 31.19
CA SER A 249 -4.42 4.18 32.47
C SER A 249 -5.88 4.51 32.20
N ARG A 250 -6.78 3.78 32.85
CA ARG A 250 -8.22 4.02 32.80
C ARG A 250 -8.50 5.29 33.60
N HIS A 251 -8.84 6.38 32.93
CA HIS A 251 -9.58 7.47 33.56
C HIS A 251 -10.90 7.70 32.82
N SER A 252 -11.92 7.88 33.64
CA SER A 252 -13.34 7.96 33.37
C SER A 252 -13.77 9.21 32.60
N ALA A 253 -14.95 9.08 31.99
CA ALA A 253 -15.78 10.05 31.27
C ALA A 253 -15.73 11.52 31.74
N ALA A 254 -15.68 12.46 30.77
CA ALA A 254 -16.83 13.26 30.31
C ALA A 254 -16.38 14.53 29.53
N GLN A 255 -17.22 14.94 28.57
CA GLN A 255 -17.51 16.34 28.18
C GLN A 255 -16.92 16.94 26.87
N ARG A 256 -17.83 17.09 25.89
CA ARG A 256 -18.07 18.17 24.88
C ARG A 256 -16.90 18.92 24.19
N GLN A 257 -16.97 18.95 22.86
CA GLN A 257 -16.29 19.84 21.88
C GLN A 257 -16.99 21.23 21.73
N PRO A 258 -16.52 22.22 20.89
CA PRO A 258 -15.17 22.68 20.41
C PRO A 258 -15.10 24.27 20.34
N PRO A 259 -14.38 25.01 19.43
CA PRO A 259 -13.07 24.92 18.72
C PRO A 259 -12.17 26.22 18.87
N LEU A 260 -11.09 26.34 18.05
CA LEU A 260 -10.14 27.47 17.79
C LEU A 260 -8.81 27.30 18.56
N GLY A 261 -7.60 27.51 18.04
CA GLY A 261 -7.05 28.14 16.84
C GLY A 261 -5.51 27.99 16.90
N MET A 262 -4.81 28.54 15.92
CA MET A 262 -3.36 28.58 15.69
C MET A 262 -2.55 28.89 16.99
N GLU A 263 -1.31 28.44 17.20
CA GLU A 263 -0.07 28.88 16.55
C GLU A 263 1.10 27.94 16.94
N LYS A 264 2.18 28.07 16.18
CA LYS A 264 3.42 27.28 16.13
C LYS A 264 4.53 28.24 16.53
N GLU A 265 5.46 27.84 17.40
CA GLU A 265 6.80 28.44 17.62
C GLU A 265 7.59 27.45 18.52
N GLU A 266 8.62 26.78 18.00
CA GLU A 266 10.07 27.16 18.00
C GLU A 266 10.75 26.74 19.32
N GLU A 267 11.57 25.68 19.30
CA GLU A 267 13.05 25.63 19.14
C GLU A 267 13.74 25.53 20.51
N GLU A 268 14.44 24.42 20.72
CA GLU A 268 15.89 24.34 21.00
C GLU A 268 16.26 24.77 22.42
N ASP A 269 16.70 23.79 23.21
CA ASP A 269 17.77 24.00 24.17
C ASP A 269 18.64 22.74 24.23
N ASP A 270 19.91 23.01 23.98
CA ASP A 270 21.06 22.13 23.86
C ASP A 270 21.79 21.99 25.22
N GLU A 271 22.65 20.98 25.27
CA GLU A 271 23.72 20.70 26.24
C GLU A 271 23.39 20.31 27.69
N GLY A 272 23.89 19.13 28.09
CA GLY A 272 23.95 18.76 29.50
C GLY A 272 24.45 17.35 29.85
N ALA A 273 25.74 17.11 29.64
CA ALA A 273 26.63 16.34 30.53
C ALA A 273 26.70 14.80 30.49
N GLY A 274 27.95 14.34 30.30
CA GLY A 274 28.59 13.19 30.99
C GLY A 274 28.30 11.82 30.37
N GLY A 275 29.25 11.11 29.76
CA GLY A 275 30.62 10.84 30.22
C GLY A 275 30.67 9.42 30.78
N GLY A 276 31.35 8.49 30.09
CA GLY A 276 31.59 7.14 30.61
C GLY A 276 31.82 6.08 29.54
N GLU A 277 33.09 5.75 29.34
CA GLU A 277 33.65 4.74 28.42
C GLU A 277 33.32 3.28 28.83
N GLY A 278 33.39 2.36 27.86
CA GLY A 278 33.79 0.96 28.12
C GLY A 278 33.00 -0.13 27.37
N PRO A 279 33.68 -1.07 26.67
CA PRO A 279 33.07 -2.00 25.72
C PRO A 279 32.63 -3.32 26.37
N VAL A 280 31.64 -3.99 25.77
CA VAL A 280 31.21 -5.35 26.17
C VAL A 280 31.50 -6.30 25.01
N GLU A 281 32.45 -7.22 25.22
CA GLU A 281 32.58 -8.48 24.46
C GLU A 281 31.98 -9.63 25.30
N PRO A 282 31.57 -10.74 24.67
CA PRO A 282 30.57 -11.67 25.19
C PRO A 282 31.21 -12.88 25.87
N GLN A 283 30.47 -13.50 26.80
CA GLN A 283 30.79 -14.86 27.22
C GLN A 283 29.53 -15.63 27.62
N ASP A 284 29.37 -16.78 26.95
CA ASP A 284 28.51 -17.91 27.29
C ASP A 284 28.72 -18.37 28.73
N GLU A 285 27.65 -18.70 29.45
CA GLU A 285 27.59 -20.00 30.16
C GLU A 285 26.17 -20.39 30.58
N ALA A 286 25.94 -21.69 30.56
CA ALA A 286 24.72 -22.40 30.87
C ALA A 286 24.31 -22.33 32.36
N ALA A 287 23.01 -22.40 32.65
CA ALA A 287 22.40 -23.42 33.52
C ALA A 287 20.96 -23.06 33.96
N ARG A 288 20.07 -24.01 33.68
CA ARG A 288 18.87 -24.49 34.42
C ARG A 288 18.41 -23.75 35.70
N LEU A 289 17.09 -23.56 35.82
CA LEU A 289 16.13 -24.14 36.79
C LEU A 289 14.85 -23.25 36.85
N VAL A 290 13.69 -23.70 36.38
CA VAL A 290 12.58 -24.40 37.08
C VAL A 290 11.72 -23.50 38.01
N SER A 291 10.40 -23.59 37.76
CA SER A 291 9.24 -23.29 38.61
C SER A 291 8.70 -21.85 38.69
N SER A 292 7.44 -21.68 38.24
CA SER A 292 6.36 -21.56 39.22
C SER A 292 4.99 -21.85 38.58
N ALA A 293 4.31 -22.85 39.16
CA ALA A 293 2.91 -23.13 38.97
C ALA A 293 2.08 -22.24 39.91
N ALA A 294 0.98 -21.69 39.42
CA ALA A 294 -0.06 -21.09 40.24
C ALA A 294 -1.45 -21.42 39.63
N ALA A 295 -2.14 -22.36 40.24
CA ALA A 295 -3.61 -22.39 40.34
C ALA A 295 -3.97 -21.85 41.75
N PRO A 296 -5.24 -21.62 42.18
CA PRO A 296 -6.58 -21.94 41.61
C PRO A 296 -7.53 -20.67 41.77
N PRO A 297 -8.88 -20.70 41.94
CA PRO A 297 -9.84 -21.80 42.05
C PRO A 297 -11.16 -21.71 41.26
N ALA A 298 -11.82 -22.87 41.26
CA ALA A 298 -13.21 -23.10 40.89
C ALA A 298 -14.18 -22.30 41.77
N ALA A 299 -15.30 -21.89 41.16
CA ALA A 299 -16.52 -21.51 41.85
C ALA A 299 -17.70 -22.13 41.08
N GLU A 300 -18.23 -23.22 41.62
CA GLU A 300 -19.60 -23.65 41.40
C GLU A 300 -20.51 -22.82 42.31
N THR A 301 -21.59 -22.25 41.77
CA THR A 301 -22.84 -22.00 42.51
C THR A 301 -24.05 -21.96 41.56
N GLN A 302 -24.89 -22.97 41.78
CA GLN A 302 -26.32 -23.23 41.55
C GLN A 302 -27.32 -22.10 41.19
N ALA A 303 -28.38 -22.57 40.49
CA ALA A 303 -29.81 -22.17 40.45
C ALA A 303 -30.16 -20.78 39.89
N ASP A 304 -31.23 -20.56 39.11
CA ASP A 304 -32.55 -21.19 38.91
C ASP A 304 -33.00 -20.98 37.44
#